data_AF-A0A967SMR7-F1
#
_entry.id   AF-A0A967SMR7-F1
#
_cell.length_a   1.000
_cell.length_b   1.000
_cell.length_c   1.000
_cell.angle_alpha   90.00
_cell.angle_beta   90.00
_cell.angle_gamma   90.00
#
_symmetry.space_group_name_H-M   'P 1'
#
loop_
_entity.id
_entity.type
_entity.pdbx_description
1 polymer ?
#
loop_
_entity_poly.entity_id
_entity_poly.type
_entity_poly.pdbx_seq_one_letter_code
_entity_poly.pdbx_strand_id
1 'polypeptide(L)' 'WERSLFTKPADRDVVCHASAWDVDNEDDLRIKMCINVNAEDFQAIHHELGHNFYQRAYKFQPFLFRGSANDGFHEALGDA' A
#
# COMPACT_ATOMS: atom_id res chain seq x y z
N TRP A 1 -10.85 -1.31 2.72
CA TRP A 1 -10.58 -2.75 2.93
C TRP A 1 -11.33 -3.64 1.94
N GLU A 2 -12.61 -3.38 1.65
CA GLU A 2 -13.46 -4.22 0.78
C GLU A 2 -12.88 -4.58 -0.59
N ARG A 3 -12.05 -3.70 -1.17
CA ARG A 3 -11.47 -3.85 -2.51
C ARG A 3 -9.98 -4.22 -2.53
N SER A 4 -9.40 -4.44 -1.35
CA SER A 4 -8.01 -4.90 -1.20
C SER A 4 -7.92 -6.43 -1.37
N LEU A 5 -6.73 -6.93 -1.70
CA LEU A 5 -6.44 -8.36 -1.70
C LEU A 5 -5.53 -8.67 -0.51
N PHE A 6 -6.08 -9.35 0.49
CA PHE A 6 -5.36 -9.77 1.71
C PHE A 6 -5.07 -11.27 1.74
N THR A 7 -5.81 -12.06 0.97
CA THR A 7 -5.68 -13.52 0.90
C THR A 7 -5.43 -13.94 -0.53
N LYS A 8 -4.53 -14.90 -0.75
CA LYS A 8 -4.31 -15.47 -2.08
C LYS A 8 -5.61 -16.15 -2.55
N PRO A 9 -6.19 -15.74 -3.70
CA PRO A 9 -7.36 -16.40 -4.26
C PRO A 9 -7.01 -17.84 -4.70
N ALA A 10 -7.96 -18.76 -4.57
CA ALA A 10 -7.78 -20.16 -4.96
C ALA A 10 -8.06 -20.41 -6.45
N ASP A 11 -8.81 -19.51 -7.10
CA ASP A 11 -9.31 -19.64 -8.47
C ASP A 11 -8.39 -19.03 -9.54
N ARG A 12 -7.33 -18.32 -9.15
CA ARG A 12 -6.43 -17.63 -10.08
C ARG A 12 -5.06 -17.34 -9.50
N ASP A 13 -4.09 -17.18 -10.38
CA ASP A 13 -2.76 -16.68 -10.04
C ASP A 13 -2.76 -15.17 -9.85
N VAL A 14 -1.96 -14.72 -8.88
CA VAL A 14 -1.76 -13.30 -8.56
C VAL A 14 -0.32 -13.05 -8.14
N VAL A 15 0.15 -11.81 -8.28
CA VAL A 15 1.43 -11.37 -7.72
C VAL A 15 1.27 -11.16 -6.22
N CYS A 16 1.93 -11.97 -5.40
CA CYS A 16 1.80 -11.92 -3.94
C CYS A 16 2.72 -10.92 -3.24
N HIS A 17 3.75 -10.38 -3.92
CA HIS A 17 4.60 -9.34 -3.35
C HIS A 17 3.74 -8.17 -2.85
N ALA A 18 3.98 -7.77 -1.60
CA ALA A 18 3.22 -6.71 -0.95
C ALA A 18 3.33 -5.40 -1.75
N SER A 19 2.26 -4.63 -1.75
CA SER A 19 2.21 -3.32 -2.43
C SER A 19 0.96 -2.54 -2.00
N ALA A 20 1.12 -1.23 -1.84
CA ALA A 20 0.07 -0.26 -1.63
C ALA A 20 -0.27 0.49 -2.94
N TRP A 21 -1.54 0.84 -3.10
CA TRP A 21 -2.05 1.39 -4.35
C TRP A 21 -3.01 2.54 -4.09
N ASP A 22 -2.74 3.66 -4.73
CA ASP A 22 -3.69 4.74 -4.95
C ASP A 22 -4.24 4.65 -6.38
N VAL A 23 -5.47 4.17 -6.52
CA VAL A 23 -6.02 3.78 -7.83
C VAL A 23 -6.65 4.96 -8.57
N ASP A 24 -7.20 5.94 -7.84
CA ASP A 24 -7.88 7.11 -8.39
C ASP A 24 -7.21 8.45 -8.08
N ASN A 25 -6.09 8.43 -7.34
CA ASN A 25 -5.39 9.60 -6.80
C ASN A 25 -6.21 10.38 -5.76
N GLU A 26 -7.27 9.79 -5.19
CA GLU A 26 -8.19 10.47 -4.28
C GLU A 26 -8.49 9.61 -3.03
N ASP A 27 -9.43 8.65 -3.14
CA ASP A 27 -9.96 7.90 -1.99
C ASP A 27 -9.95 6.37 -2.20
N ASP A 28 -9.56 5.88 -3.38
CA ASP A 28 -9.46 4.45 -3.70
C ASP A 28 -8.08 3.87 -3.36
N LEU A 29 -7.81 3.80 -2.05
CA LEU A 29 -6.58 3.24 -1.48
C LEU A 29 -6.72 1.74 -1.22
N ARG A 30 -5.71 0.97 -1.61
CA ARG A 30 -5.73 -0.50 -1.53
C ARG A 30 -4.39 -1.09 -1.12
N ILE A 31 -4.46 -2.33 -0.64
CA ILE A 31 -3.29 -3.18 -0.40
C ILE A 31 -3.48 -4.45 -1.21
N LYS A 32 -2.40 -4.92 -1.82
CA LYS A 32 -2.33 -6.21 -2.51
C LYS A 32 -1.19 -7.04 -1.92
N MET A 33 -1.53 -7.91 -0.98
CA MET A 33 -0.60 -8.78 -0.26
C MET A 33 -1.27 -10.13 0.02
N CYS A 34 -0.55 -11.24 -0.18
CA CYS A 34 -1.01 -12.56 0.23
C CYS A 34 -0.58 -12.81 1.68
N ILE A 35 -1.35 -12.30 2.66
CA ILE A 35 -0.95 -12.29 4.07
C ILE A 35 -0.97 -13.72 4.65
N ASN A 36 0.11 -14.09 5.32
CA ASN A 36 0.19 -15.23 6.23
C ASN A 36 0.22 -14.74 7.68
N VAL A 37 -0.19 -15.60 8.61
CA VAL A 37 -0.21 -15.27 10.04
C VAL A 37 1.19 -15.50 10.62
N ASN A 38 2.09 -14.54 10.43
CA ASN A 38 3.43 -14.54 10.98
C ASN A 38 3.93 -13.10 11.26
N ALA A 39 5.07 -12.97 11.94
CA ALA A 39 5.61 -11.68 12.35
C ALA A 39 6.14 -10.85 11.16
N GLU A 40 6.68 -11.50 10.13
CA GLU A 40 7.20 -10.83 8.93
C GLU A 40 6.08 -10.15 8.16
N ASP A 41 4.99 -10.87 7.88
CA ASP A 41 3.82 -10.33 7.20
C ASP A 41 3.08 -9.30 8.06
N PHE A 42 3.14 -9.44 9.39
CA PHE A 42 2.64 -8.40 10.30
C PHE A 42 3.45 -7.10 10.15
N GLN A 43 4.77 -7.17 10.00
CA GLN A 43 5.57 -5.97 9.75
C GLN A 43 5.32 -5.42 8.34
N ALA A 44 5.30 -6.28 7.32
CA ALA A 44 5.09 -5.88 5.94
C ALA A 44 3.72 -5.20 5.72
N ILE A 45 2.66 -5.67 6.37
CA ILE A 45 1.35 -4.99 6.24
C ILE A 45 1.36 -3.59 6.85
N HIS A 46 2.13 -3.35 7.92
CA HIS A 46 2.30 -1.99 8.47
C HIS A 46 3.08 -1.10 7.52
N HIS A 47 4.11 -1.66 6.86
CA HIS A 47 4.83 -0.97 5.80
C HIS A 47 3.92 -0.50 4.67
N GLU A 48 3.10 -1.40 4.11
CA GLU A 48 2.15 -1.03 3.06
C GLU A 48 1.04 -0.07 3.53
N LEU A 49 0.68 -0.11 4.82
CA LEU A 49 -0.23 0.88 5.39
C LEU A 49 0.42 2.26 5.47
N GLY A 50 1.72 2.35 5.78
CA GLY A 50 2.49 3.59 5.75
C GLY A 50 2.40 4.30 4.40
N HIS A 51 2.59 3.55 3.30
CA HIS A 51 2.40 4.04 1.93
C HIS A 51 1.00 4.62 1.68
N ASN A 52 -0.06 3.90 2.07
CA ASN A 52 -1.44 4.37 1.91
C ASN A 52 -1.75 5.61 2.78
N PHE A 53 -1.22 5.67 4.01
CA PHE A 53 -1.36 6.85 4.86
C PHE A 53 -0.70 8.07 4.23
N TYR A 54 0.47 7.89 3.61
CA TYR A 54 1.16 8.97 2.92
C TYR A 54 0.40 9.44 1.68
N GLN A 55 -0.08 8.50 0.86
CA GLN A 55 -0.96 8.76 -0.28
C GLN A 55 -2.17 9.60 0.12
N ARG A 56 -2.85 9.20 1.19
CA ARG A 56 -3.98 9.95 1.75
C ARG A 56 -3.59 11.36 2.19
N ALA A 57 -2.39 11.55 2.74
CA ALA A 57 -1.93 12.84 3.25
C ALA A 57 -1.69 13.86 2.14
N TYR A 58 -1.11 13.44 1.01
CA TYR A 58 -0.82 14.34 -0.11
C TYR A 58 -1.97 14.46 -1.13
N LYS A 59 -3.11 13.79 -0.95
CA LYS A 59 -4.21 13.79 -1.94
C LYS A 59 -4.73 15.17 -2.33
N PHE A 60 -4.60 16.16 -1.46
CA PHE A 60 -5.05 17.54 -1.75
C PHE A 60 -4.01 18.39 -2.50
N GLN A 61 -2.81 17.85 -2.75
CA GLN A 61 -1.82 18.51 -3.59
C GLN A 61 -2.26 18.53 -5.06
N PRO A 62 -1.80 19.50 -5.86
CA PRO A 62 -1.96 19.44 -7.31
C PRO A 62 -1.42 18.11 -7.85
N PHE A 63 -2.04 17.58 -8.89
CA PHE A 63 -1.76 16.24 -9.40
C PHE A 63 -0.25 15.94 -9.59
N LEU A 64 0.52 16.89 -10.14
CA LEU A 64 1.96 16.75 -10.36
C LEU A 64 2.81 16.69 -9.07
N PHE A 65 2.22 16.99 -7.91
CA PHE A 65 2.85 16.96 -6.59
C PHE A 65 2.27 15.87 -5.68
N ARG A 66 1.46 14.94 -6.22
CA ARG A 66 0.94 13.77 -5.48
C ARG A 66 1.95 12.62 -5.52
N GLY A 67 3.10 12.84 -4.91
CA GLY A 67 4.18 11.87 -4.78
C GLY A 67 5.05 12.15 -3.56
N SER A 68 5.95 11.23 -3.23
CA SER A 68 6.95 11.45 -2.18
C SER A 68 7.98 12.49 -2.63
N ALA A 69 8.67 13.11 -1.67
CA ALA A 69 9.79 14.01 -1.96
C ALA A 69 10.92 13.30 -2.73
N ASN A 70 11.11 12.01 -2.44
CA ASN A 70 11.92 11.04 -3.17
C ASN A 70 11.53 9.63 -2.69
N ASP A 71 12.01 8.60 -3.38
CA ASP A 71 11.74 7.19 -3.07
C ASP A 71 12.08 6.83 -1.63
N GLY A 72 13.16 7.38 -1.07
CA GLY A 72 13.57 7.13 0.32
C GLY A 72 12.56 7.61 1.36
N PHE A 73 11.84 8.71 1.11
CA PHE A 73 10.76 9.15 2.00
C PHE A 73 9.55 8.22 1.94
N HIS A 74 9.28 7.61 0.78
CA HIS A 74 8.17 6.69 0.61
C HIS A 74 8.41 5.43 1.45
N GLU A 75 9.55 4.77 1.22
CA GLU A 75 9.91 3.52 1.89
C GLU A 75 10.17 3.70 3.40
N ALA A 76 10.83 4.77 3.81
CA ALA A 76 11.16 4.98 5.22
C ALA A 76 9.93 5.24 6.10
N LEU A 77 8.85 5.83 5.55
CA LEU A 77 7.60 5.98 6.29
C LEU A 77 6.89 4.64 6.47
N GLY A 78 6.98 3.74 5.49
CA GLY A 78 6.51 2.36 5.63
C GLY A 78 7.23 1.63 6.76
N ASP A 79 8.54 1.80 6.88
CA ASP A 79 9.34 1.06 7.87
C ASP A 79 9.30 1.62 9.31
N ALA A 80 8.68 2.78 9.54
CA ALA A 80 8.68 3.51 10.82
C ALA A 80 7.64 2.98 11.82
#